data_AF-A0A959FV23-F1
#
_entry.id   AF-A0A959FV23-F1
#
_cell.length_a   1.000
_cell.length_b   1.000
_cell.length_c   1.000
_cell.angle_alpha   90.00
_cell.angle_beta   90.00
_cell.angle_gamma   90.00
#
_symmetry.space_group_name_H-M   'P 1'
#
loop_
_entity.id
_entity.type
_entity.pdbx_description
1 polymer ?
#
loop_
_entity_poly.entity_id
_entity_poly.type
_entity_poly.pdbx_seq_one_letter_code
_entity_poly.pdbx_strand_id
1 'polypeptide(L)'
;MGLDLSTRKYDAVPYEEKERLFEEVKADMRYQDHALYGCYECGICVAACPSARFYDFSPRVIAQAAAREDVDLLYILMNDSVWDCSQCFSCDRCPRHNSPGMLITIMREVAVRNGLSSAKEALEGYGRIIYKIMSTGT
;
A
#
# COMPACT_ATOMS: atom_id res chain seq x y z
N MET A 1 -7.08 -18.86 1.04
CA MET A 1 -8.00 -17.72 0.84
C MET A 1 -7.16 -16.69 0.10
N GLY A 2 -7.34 -16.63 -1.22
CA GLY A 2 -6.54 -15.77 -2.09
C GLY A 2 -7.26 -14.45 -2.28
N LEU A 3 -6.49 -13.36 -2.29
CA LEU A 3 -6.96 -12.03 -2.65
C LEU A 3 -7.75 -12.12 -3.94
N ASP A 4 -9.05 -11.82 -3.91
CA ASP A 4 -9.86 -11.73 -5.11
C ASP A 4 -9.50 -10.46 -5.90
N LEU A 5 -8.41 -10.56 -6.65
CA LEU A 5 -7.89 -9.52 -7.54
C LEU A 5 -8.61 -9.54 -8.90
N SER A 6 -9.68 -10.33 -9.06
CA SER A 6 -10.35 -10.55 -10.35
C SER A 6 -11.30 -9.43 -10.77
N THR A 7 -11.46 -8.40 -9.94
CA THR A 7 -12.33 -7.27 -10.27
C THR A 7 -11.62 -6.28 -11.19
N ARG A 8 -12.12 -6.17 -12.42
CA ARG A 8 -11.77 -5.20 -13.49
C ARG A 8 -11.98 -3.73 -13.10
N LYS A 9 -11.98 -3.40 -11.80
CA LYS A 9 -12.37 -2.12 -11.21
C LYS A 9 -11.51 -0.96 -11.74
N TYR A 10 -10.26 -1.23 -12.14
CA TYR A 10 -9.31 -0.22 -12.61
C TYR A 10 -8.78 -0.46 -14.03
N ASP A 11 -9.43 -1.33 -14.82
CA ASP A 11 -9.01 -1.61 -16.21
C ASP A 11 -9.09 -0.36 -17.10
N ALA A 12 -10.00 0.56 -16.79
CA ALA A 12 -10.18 1.81 -17.53
C ALA A 12 -9.09 2.86 -17.25
N VAL A 13 -8.26 2.67 -16.22
CA VAL A 13 -7.17 3.59 -15.91
C VAL A 13 -6.00 3.29 -16.87
N PRO A 14 -5.49 4.29 -17.62
CA PRO A 14 -4.36 4.10 -18.53
C PRO A 14 -3.13 3.54 -17.79
N TYR A 15 -2.38 2.66 -18.45
CA TYR A 15 -1.18 2.05 -17.88
C TYR A 15 -0.15 3.10 -17.46
N GLU A 16 0.00 4.15 -18.26
CA GLU A 16 0.94 5.25 -18.02
C GLU A 16 0.64 5.98 -16.71
N GLU A 17 -0.63 6.09 -16.32
CA GLU A 17 -1.01 6.70 -15.03
C GLU A 17 -0.64 5.77 -13.86
N LYS A 18 -0.86 4.47 -14.02
CA LYS A 18 -0.49 3.46 -13.02
C LYS A 18 1.03 3.42 -12.83
N GLU A 19 1.76 3.44 -13.93
CA GLU A 19 3.23 3.46 -13.96
C GLU A 19 3.76 4.74 -13.30
N ARG A 20 3.21 5.92 -13.64
CA ARG A 20 3.60 7.19 -13.01
C ARG A 20 3.52 7.14 -11.48
N LEU A 21 2.43 6.59 -10.95
CA LEU A 21 2.25 6.45 -9.50
C LEU A 21 3.27 5.48 -8.89
N PHE A 22 3.59 4.40 -9.59
CA PHE A 22 4.61 3.47 -9.10
C PHE A 22 6.02 4.07 -9.17
N GLU A 23 6.36 4.83 -10.21
CA GLU A 23 7.61 5.58 -10.28
C GLU A 23 7.73 6.58 -9.11
N GLU A 24 6.62 7.22 -8.71
CA GLU A 24 6.59 8.09 -7.54
C GLU A 24 6.87 7.33 -6.24
N VAL A 25 6.38 6.08 -6.11
CA VAL A 25 6.73 5.19 -4.98
C VAL A 25 8.23 4.85 -5.02
N LYS A 26 8.79 4.53 -6.19
CA LYS A 26 10.22 4.18 -6.35
C LYS A 26 11.16 5.35 -6.11
N ALA A 27 10.70 6.58 -6.36
CA ALA A 27 11.45 7.81 -6.15
C ALA A 27 11.64 8.16 -4.66
N ASP A 28 10.87 7.55 -3.76
CA ASP A 28 11.04 7.76 -2.33
C ASP A 28 12.36 7.16 -1.84
N MET A 29 13.14 7.92 -1.05
CA MET A 29 14.43 7.46 -0.54
C MET A 29 14.32 6.15 0.28
N ARG A 30 13.20 5.96 1.01
CA ARG A 30 12.98 4.78 1.84
C ARG A 30 12.75 3.53 0.98
N TYR A 31 12.34 3.69 -0.28
CA TYR A 31 12.20 2.58 -1.21
C TYR A 31 13.58 1.98 -1.53
N GLN A 32 14.56 2.83 -1.83
CA GLN A 32 15.92 2.42 -2.23
C GLN A 32 16.67 1.71 -1.12
N ASP A 33 16.53 2.17 0.13
CA ASP A 33 17.29 1.63 1.25
C ASP A 33 16.75 0.29 1.76
N HIS A 34 15.43 0.07 1.71
CA HIS A 34 14.77 -0.93 2.56
C HIS A 34 13.58 -1.69 1.96
N ALA A 35 13.14 -1.42 0.73
CA ALA A 35 11.90 -2.03 0.25
C ALA A 35 12.04 -3.54 -0.02
N LEU A 36 12.93 -3.96 -0.93
CA LEU A 36 12.86 -5.32 -1.53
C LEU A 36 14.22 -5.92 -1.96
N TYR A 37 14.92 -6.56 -1.03
CA TYR A 37 16.08 -7.40 -1.29
C TYR A 37 15.69 -8.87 -1.57
N GLY A 38 14.99 -9.13 -2.67
CA GLY A 38 14.73 -10.50 -3.14
C GLY A 38 13.82 -11.29 -2.19
N CYS A 39 12.51 -11.00 -2.24
CA CYS A 39 11.48 -11.81 -1.58
C CYS A 39 11.45 -13.23 -2.16
N TYR A 40 11.58 -14.25 -1.31
CA TYR A 40 11.46 -15.67 -1.69
C TYR A 40 10.21 -16.34 -1.07
N GLU A 41 9.21 -15.52 -0.73
CA GLU A 41 7.85 -15.96 -0.38
C GLU A 41 7.67 -16.75 0.93
N CYS A 42 8.62 -16.68 1.87
CA CYS A 42 8.61 -17.48 3.11
C CYS A 42 7.39 -17.28 4.04
N GLY A 43 6.65 -16.15 3.91
CA GLY A 43 5.41 -15.90 4.64
C GLY A 43 5.56 -15.39 6.08
N ILE A 44 6.78 -15.18 6.59
CA ILE A 44 7.01 -14.65 7.96
C ILE A 44 6.27 -13.32 8.19
N CYS A 45 6.31 -12.41 7.21
CA CYS A 45 5.60 -11.13 7.29
C CYS A 45 4.08 -11.30 7.41
N VAL A 46 3.50 -12.32 6.77
CA VAL A 46 2.07 -12.65 6.83
C VAL A 46 1.73 -13.22 8.21
N ALA A 47 2.52 -14.17 8.71
CA ALA A 47 2.29 -14.79 10.01
C ALA A 47 2.37 -13.79 11.18
N ALA A 48 3.23 -12.79 11.07
CA ALA A 48 3.38 -11.72 12.05
C ALA A 48 2.33 -10.61 11.93
N CYS A 49 1.58 -10.53 10.82
CA CYS A 49 0.65 -9.44 10.57
C CYS A 49 -0.68 -9.66 11.31
N PRO A 50 -1.14 -8.71 12.15
CA PRO A 50 -2.45 -8.79 12.76
C PRO A 50 -3.57 -8.62 11.72
N SER A 51 -3.43 -7.70 10.76
CA SER A 51 -4.45 -7.46 9.71
C SER A 51 -4.72 -8.69 8.86
N ALA A 52 -3.67 -9.45 8.51
CA ALA A 52 -3.80 -10.68 7.72
C ALA A 52 -4.63 -11.79 8.39
N ARG A 53 -4.96 -11.66 9.69
CA ARG A 53 -5.83 -12.59 10.42
C ARG A 53 -7.31 -12.25 10.29
N PHE A 54 -7.63 -10.99 10.01
CA PHE A 54 -9.00 -10.47 10.05
C PHE A 54 -9.48 -9.96 8.69
N TYR A 55 -8.56 -9.59 7.80
CA TYR A 55 -8.83 -9.07 6.47
C TYR A 55 -8.17 -9.95 5.42
N ASP A 56 -8.70 -9.89 4.20
CA ASP A 56 -8.03 -10.42 3.01
C ASP A 56 -6.89 -9.48 2.64
N PHE A 57 -5.80 -9.58 3.40
CA PHE A 57 -4.65 -8.67 3.34
C PHE A 57 -3.37 -9.47 3.48
N SER A 58 -2.39 -9.20 2.62
CA SER A 58 -1.10 -9.87 2.67
C SER A 58 0.05 -8.89 2.41
N PRO A 59 0.89 -8.59 3.43
CA PRO A 59 2.09 -7.78 3.20
C PRO A 59 3.07 -8.49 2.25
N ARG A 60 3.02 -9.82 2.14
CA ARG A 60 3.83 -10.58 1.18
C ARG A 60 3.43 -10.29 -0.27
N VAL A 61 2.14 -10.21 -0.57
CA VAL A 61 1.66 -9.97 -1.93
C VAL A 61 2.05 -8.57 -2.40
N ILE A 62 1.98 -7.57 -1.53
CA ILE A 62 2.45 -6.22 -1.82
C ILE A 62 3.96 -6.21 -2.11
N ALA A 63 4.75 -6.91 -1.30
CA ALA A 63 6.18 -7.05 -1.54
C ALA A 63 6.50 -7.79 -2.86
N GLN A 64 5.73 -8.81 -3.22
CA GLN A 64 5.90 -9.54 -4.49
C GLN A 64 5.53 -8.68 -5.70
N ALA A 65 4.42 -7.95 -5.64
CA ALA A 65 3.96 -7.08 -6.72
C ALA A 65 5.03 -6.02 -7.03
N ALA A 66 5.56 -5.37 -6.00
CA ALA A 66 6.65 -4.41 -6.17
C ALA A 66 7.96 -5.06 -6.65
N ALA A 67 8.30 -6.27 -6.21
CA ALA A 67 9.54 -6.94 -6.64
C ALA A 67 9.48 -7.40 -8.11
N ARG A 68 8.27 -7.64 -8.62
CA ARG A 68 8.01 -8.00 -10.03
C ARG A 68 7.74 -6.77 -10.90
N GLU A 69 7.71 -5.58 -10.31
CA GLU A 69 7.26 -4.35 -10.96
C GLU A 69 5.90 -4.54 -11.65
N ASP A 70 4.99 -5.27 -10.99
CA ASP A 70 3.63 -5.52 -11.47
C ASP A 70 2.78 -4.27 -11.22
N VAL A 71 2.85 -3.34 -12.17
CA VAL A 71 2.22 -2.01 -12.11
C VAL A 71 0.70 -2.10 -11.93
N ASP A 72 0.04 -3.00 -12.64
CA ASP A 72 -1.42 -3.18 -12.54
C ASP A 72 -1.82 -3.67 -11.15
N LEU A 73 -1.13 -4.68 -10.63
CA LEU A 73 -1.39 -5.19 -9.29
C LEU A 73 -1.05 -4.16 -8.21
N LEU A 74 0.04 -3.42 -8.35
CA LEU A 74 0.41 -2.35 -7.43
C LEU A 74 -0.64 -1.26 -7.36
N TYR A 75 -1.21 -0.87 -8.51
CA TYR A 75 -2.29 0.10 -8.56
C TYR A 75 -3.53 -0.41 -7.83
N ILE A 76 -3.94 -1.67 -8.06
CA ILE A 76 -5.05 -2.31 -7.33
C ILE A 76 -4.79 -2.27 -5.82
N LEU A 77 -3.61 -2.73 -5.38
CA LEU A 77 -3.27 -2.80 -3.96
C LEU A 77 -3.23 -1.41 -3.31
N MET A 78 -2.71 -0.40 -4.02
CA MET A 78 -2.67 0.99 -3.57
C MET A 78 -4.06 1.61 -3.41
N ASN A 79 -5.02 1.21 -4.25
CA ASN A 79 -6.38 1.73 -4.22
C ASN A 79 -7.36 0.88 -3.39
N ASP A 80 -6.92 -0.23 -2.79
CA ASP A 80 -7.75 -1.07 -1.92
C ASP A 80 -6.96 -1.55 -0.69
N SER A 81 -6.15 -2.61 -0.82
CA SER A 81 -5.58 -3.38 0.31
C SER A 81 -4.62 -2.61 1.22
N VAL A 82 -3.96 -1.53 0.76
CA VAL A 82 -3.02 -0.78 1.61
C VAL A 82 -3.71 -0.20 2.85
N TRP A 83 -5.03 0.03 2.83
CA TRP A 83 -5.79 0.64 3.93
C TRP A 83 -6.10 -0.34 5.08
N ASP A 84 -5.98 -1.66 4.85
CA ASP A 84 -6.12 -2.68 5.89
C ASP A 84 -4.89 -2.80 6.81
N CYS A 85 -3.76 -2.24 6.40
CA CYS A 85 -2.53 -2.24 7.18
C CYS A 85 -2.66 -1.37 8.44
N SER A 86 -2.40 -1.93 9.62
CA SER A 86 -2.41 -1.16 10.88
C SER A 86 -1.13 -0.35 11.13
N GLN A 87 -0.16 -0.36 10.22
CA GLN A 87 1.16 0.28 10.37
C GLN A 87 1.89 -0.10 11.68
N CYS A 88 1.69 -1.34 12.18
CA CYS A 88 2.35 -1.80 13.40
C CYS A 88 3.80 -2.27 13.19
N PHE A 89 4.28 -2.34 11.93
CA PHE A 89 5.62 -2.81 11.53
C PHE A 89 6.04 -4.20 12.05
N SER A 90 5.10 -5.02 12.53
CA SER A 90 5.40 -6.39 13.00
C SER A 90 5.95 -7.30 11.89
N CYS A 91 5.72 -6.93 10.62
CA CYS A 91 6.23 -7.63 9.46
C CYS A 91 7.72 -7.40 9.17
N ASP A 92 8.38 -6.44 9.83
CA ASP A 92 9.80 -6.10 9.68
C ASP A 92 10.72 -7.10 10.42
N ARG A 93 10.43 -8.38 10.19
CA ARG A 93 11.19 -9.56 10.64
C ARG A 93 11.68 -10.37 9.45
N CYS A 94 11.66 -9.77 8.26
CA CYS A 94 12.05 -10.45 7.04
C CYS A 94 13.54 -10.85 7.13
N PRO A 95 13.90 -12.12 6.92
CA PRO A 95 15.29 -12.57 6.92
C PRO A 95 16.11 -11.99 5.76
N ARG A 96 15.44 -11.34 4.80
CA ARG A 96 16.06 -10.60 3.69
C ARG A 96 16.11 -9.10 3.94
N HIS A 97 15.67 -8.63 5.11
CA HIS A 97 15.57 -7.21 5.43
C HIS A 97 14.63 -6.41 4.52
N ASN A 98 13.63 -7.07 3.92
CA ASN A 98 12.53 -6.37 3.28
C ASN A 98 11.62 -5.73 4.34
N SER A 99 11.14 -4.52 4.10
CA SER A 99 10.11 -3.88 4.92
C SER A 99 8.83 -3.66 4.11
N PRO A 100 7.90 -4.65 4.10
CA PRO A 100 6.58 -4.45 3.51
C PRO A 100 5.79 -3.32 4.19
N GLY A 101 5.98 -3.14 5.51
CA GLY A 101 5.33 -2.08 6.27
C GLY A 101 5.75 -0.68 5.80
N MET A 102 7.05 -0.51 5.51
CA MET A 102 7.56 0.73 4.92
C MET A 102 7.02 0.95 3.51
N LEU A 103 7.06 -0.07 2.65
CA LEU A 103 6.51 0.02 1.29
C LEU A 103 5.05 0.47 1.28
N ILE A 104 4.21 -0.12 2.15
CA ILE A 104 2.80 0.28 2.29
C ILE A 104 2.65 1.73 2.75
N THR A 105 3.52 2.19 3.64
CA THR A 105 3.53 3.60 4.09
C THR A 105 3.77 4.52 2.90
N ILE A 106 4.79 4.26 2.08
CA ILE A 106 5.08 5.05 0.88
C ILE A 106 3.89 5.02 -0.10
N MET A 107 3.30 3.84 -0.34
CA MET A 107 2.13 3.70 -1.23
C MET A 107 0.93 4.54 -0.73
N ARG A 108 0.66 4.57 0.58
CA ARG A 108 -0.39 5.42 1.16
C ARG A 108 -0.10 6.90 0.95
N GLU A 109 1.15 7.32 1.14
CA GLU A 109 1.54 8.72 0.95
C GLU A 109 1.36 9.16 -0.52
N VAL A 110 1.75 8.32 -1.48
CA VAL A 110 1.50 8.55 -2.91
C VAL A 110 0.01 8.61 -3.21
N ALA A 111 -0.79 7.70 -2.65
CA ALA A 111 -2.24 7.70 -2.81
C ALA A 111 -2.90 8.98 -2.28
N VAL A 112 -2.45 9.47 -1.12
CA VAL A 112 -2.92 10.74 -0.53
C VAL A 112 -2.51 11.94 -1.39
N ARG A 113 -1.24 12.00 -1.81
CA ARG A 113 -0.70 13.12 -2.61
C ARG A 113 -1.40 13.26 -3.96
N ASN A 114 -1.75 12.14 -4.58
CA ASN A 114 -2.46 12.09 -5.86
C ASN A 114 -4.00 12.13 -5.70
N GLY A 115 -4.52 12.17 -4.47
CA GLY A 115 -5.94 12.28 -4.22
C GLY A 115 -6.76 11.09 -4.73
N LEU A 116 -6.20 9.88 -4.64
CA LEU A 116 -6.89 8.65 -5.03
C LEU A 116 -8.17 8.46 -4.21
N SER A 117 -9.18 7.80 -4.81
CA SER A 117 -10.50 7.64 -4.21
C SER A 117 -10.43 6.89 -2.88
N SER A 118 -9.61 5.85 -2.80
CA SER A 118 -9.41 5.07 -1.57
C SER A 118 -8.82 5.90 -0.43
N ALA A 119 -7.91 6.84 -0.75
CA ALA A 119 -7.31 7.72 0.23
C ALA A 119 -8.35 8.72 0.77
N LYS A 120 -9.20 9.25 -0.12
CA LYS A 120 -10.31 10.14 0.26
C LYS A 120 -11.31 9.43 1.17
N GLU A 121 -11.65 8.19 0.86
CA GLU A 121 -12.55 7.36 1.66
C GLU A 121 -11.96 7.05 3.04
N ALA A 122 -10.72 6.53 3.08
CA ALA A 122 -10.05 6.20 4.33
C ALA A 122 -9.84 7.42 5.25
N LEU A 123 -9.67 8.62 4.67
CA LEU A 123 -9.44 9.86 5.41
C LEU A 123 -10.69 10.74 5.54
N GLU A 124 -11.88 10.26 5.17
CA GLU A 124 -13.10 11.08 5.16
C GLU A 124 -13.37 11.72 6.53
N GLY A 125 -13.24 10.93 7.61
CA GLY A 125 -13.40 11.41 8.98
C GLY A 125 -12.41 12.53 9.35
N TYR A 126 -11.14 12.35 9.00
CA TYR A 126 -10.10 13.36 9.20
C TYR A 126 -10.39 14.63 8.39
N GLY A 127 -10.79 14.49 7.13
CA GLY A 127 -11.13 15.61 6.26
C GLY A 127 -12.25 16.48 6.83
N ARG A 128 -13.30 15.86 7.37
CA ARG A 128 -14.40 16.59 8.05
C ARG A 128 -13.92 17.38 9.25
N ILE A 129 -13.05 16.79 10.07
CA ILE A 129 -12.48 17.44 11.26
C ILE A 129 -11.59 18.62 10.85
N ILE A 130 -10.66 18.42 9.91
CA ILE A 130 -9.77 19.48 9.42
C ILE A 130 -10.56 20.63 8.82
N TYR A 131 -11.56 20.34 7.99
CA TYR A 131 -12.44 21.38 7.44
C TYR A 131 -13.15 22.17 8.54
N LYS A 132 -13.60 21.50 9.60
CA LYS A 132 -14.22 22.16 10.76
C LYS A 132 -13.22 23.06 11.50
N ILE A 133 -12.01 22.58 11.77
CA ILE A 133 -10.94 23.37 12.39
C ILE A 133 -10.61 24.61 11.53
N MET A 134 -10.44 24.43 10.22
CA MET A 134 -10.10 25.53 9.30
C MET A 134 -11.21 26.57 9.15
N SER A 135 -12.47 26.15 9.26
CA SER A 135 -13.62 27.04 9.09
C SER A 135 -14.08 27.72 10.38
N THR A 136 -13.97 27.05 11.54
CA THR A 136 -14.47 27.58 12.82
C THR A 136 -13.41 27.75 13.92
N GLY A 137 -12.16 27.35 13.70
CA GLY A 137 -11.06 27.57 14.64
C GLY A 137 -11.09 26.71 15.91
N THR A 138 -11.83 25.60 15.88
CA THR A 138 -12.03 24.64 16.99
C THR A 138 -11.70 23.23 16.53
#